data_AF-A0A0M0JLF1-F1
#
_entry.id   AF-A0A0M0JLF1-F1
#
_cell.length_a   1.000
_cell.length_b   1.000
_cell.length_c   1.000
_cell.angle_alpha   90.00
_cell.angle_beta   90.00
_cell.angle_gamma   90.00
#
_symmetry.space_group_name_H-M   'P 1'
#
loop_
_entity.id
_entity.type
_entity.pdbx_description
1 polymer ?
#
loop_
_entity_poly.entity_id
_entity_poly.type
_entity_poly.pdbx_seq_one_letter_code
_entity_poly.pdbx_strand_id
1 'polypeptide(L)'
;MDTSTEQPPLEVLTGTMPPSPEFMACAGSSSGVALFNPCGLAVGMDGRVYIADTGHHRICMVEDGVLYVLAGTGARGCADGPGASAMFAHPCGLAISSEGYLFVADCGNHRIRQIAPDGSVSTLAGSGQPAHRDGHGRHACFYNPCGVAIDYLSNDVLYVADYSNNCVRAVSRSGLVSTLAKEADTPLDSPYGIAVHVEVLAAPACGTEATVYVSSYHSHSLARISPEGKVSILAGCGAPLHRDGYGSSAAFHAPNGLSIDADGVLYVADSGNHCIRRVSAQGEVGTIVRHGLNSPCGLCVCRLPGRGASLLIADRSNSCVRVLPIEASPPPLLAPSTMREDLRALLDGQSDSLQGEAVFEVEGRQLRAPKALLCARCPHFRAMFGSGMRESRGESVVVSETGYAVYRALLDYLLCDELAEGLSPESLLECMMLANAYGVLRLEQKCSRRLVERLNGHVVREVCRCAQLIGDSHLARACERFEHEQQRSPTAVDSPDSPKVPTIKSEGDVRPGTPMQLA
;
A
#
# COMPACT_ATOMS: atom_id res chain seq x y z
N MET A 1 0.03 -31.62 19.43
CA MET A 1 1.04 -30.68 19.93
C MET A 1 0.45 -29.31 19.75
N ASP A 2 0.02 -28.72 20.86
CA ASP A 2 -0.58 -27.39 20.94
C ASP A 2 0.51 -26.36 20.66
N THR A 3 0.43 -25.67 19.53
CA THR A 3 1.15 -24.42 19.33
C THR A 3 0.19 -23.30 19.69
N SER A 4 0.23 -22.90 20.96
CA SER A 4 -0.40 -21.67 21.44
C SER A 4 0.22 -20.48 20.70
N THR A 5 -0.42 -20.05 19.63
CA THR A 5 -0.32 -18.67 19.18
C THR A 5 -0.95 -17.81 20.27
N GLU A 6 -0.11 -17.09 21.03
CA GLU A 6 -0.58 -16.07 21.97
C GLU A 6 -1.53 -15.12 21.22
N GLN A 7 -2.76 -15.03 21.69
CA GLN A 7 -3.73 -14.09 21.12
C GLN A 7 -3.30 -12.66 21.46
N PRO A 8 -3.48 -11.70 20.53
CA PRO A 8 -3.32 -10.30 20.89
C PRO A 8 -4.30 -9.97 22.03
N PRO A 9 -3.88 -9.21 23.06
CA PRO A 9 -4.71 -8.92 24.22
C PRO A 9 -5.99 -8.20 23.79
N LEU A 10 -7.13 -8.77 24.15
CA LEU A 10 -8.43 -8.13 23.98
C LEU A 10 -8.68 -7.21 25.17
N GLU A 11 -8.36 -5.94 24.97
CA GLU A 11 -8.46 -4.94 26.01
C GLU A 11 -9.93 -4.57 26.28
N VAL A 12 -10.26 -4.53 27.56
CA VAL A 12 -11.55 -4.04 28.07
C VAL A 12 -11.32 -2.59 28.50
N LEU A 13 -12.16 -1.72 27.97
CA LEU A 13 -12.25 -0.31 28.30
C LEU A 13 -12.56 -0.08 29.80
N THR A 14 -11.56 0.10 30.68
CA THR A 14 -11.79 0.52 32.08
C THR A 14 -10.79 1.57 32.58
N GLY A 15 -11.28 2.53 33.37
CA GLY A 15 -10.50 3.59 33.98
C GLY A 15 -10.04 3.23 35.40
N THR A 16 -8.73 3.25 35.62
CA THR A 16 -8.03 3.88 36.76
C THR A 16 -6.53 3.82 36.47
N MET A 17 -5.90 5.00 36.42
CA MET A 17 -4.51 5.22 36.01
C MET A 17 -3.48 4.61 36.98
N PRO A 18 -2.36 4.09 36.45
CA PRO A 18 -1.04 4.67 36.71
C PRO A 18 -0.37 5.15 35.40
N PRO A 19 0.78 5.86 35.47
CA PRO A 19 1.31 6.64 34.36
C PRO A 19 2.09 5.76 33.37
N SER A 20 1.41 5.33 32.31
CA SER A 20 2.03 4.90 31.05
C SER A 20 1.01 5.12 29.91
N PRO A 21 1.45 5.34 28.67
CA PRO A 21 0.67 6.06 27.66
C PRO A 21 -0.37 5.18 26.98
N GLU A 22 -1.36 4.65 27.70
CA GLU A 22 -2.29 3.68 27.12
C GLU A 22 -3.72 3.76 27.73
N PHE A 23 -4.72 3.79 26.82
CA PHE A 23 -6.11 3.29 26.92
C PHE A 23 -7.25 4.32 27.02
N MET A 24 -8.29 4.11 26.19
CA MET A 24 -9.46 5.00 26.05
C MET A 24 -10.75 4.17 26.05
N ALA A 25 -11.51 4.29 27.15
CA ALA A 25 -12.61 3.41 27.55
C ALA A 25 -14.01 4.08 27.51
N CYS A 26 -15.03 3.44 26.94
CA CYS A 26 -16.40 3.99 26.88
C CYS A 26 -17.43 3.27 27.77
N ALA A 27 -17.04 2.23 28.53
CA ALA A 27 -17.90 1.66 29.55
C ALA A 27 -17.78 2.50 30.84
N GLY A 28 -18.67 3.48 31.00
CA GLY A 28 -18.68 4.38 32.15
C GLY A 28 -17.86 5.65 31.92
N SER A 29 -18.36 6.52 31.06
CA SER A 29 -17.87 7.90 30.92
C SER A 29 -18.29 8.74 32.14
N SER A 30 -17.46 9.69 32.55
CA SER A 30 -17.79 10.77 33.50
C SER A 30 -19.00 11.62 33.09
N SER A 31 -19.58 11.39 31.90
CA SER A 31 -20.83 11.98 31.41
C SER A 31 -22.11 11.22 31.80
N GLY A 32 -22.04 10.04 32.42
CA GLY A 32 -23.21 9.24 32.80
C GLY A 32 -23.96 8.58 31.62
N VAL A 33 -23.42 8.68 30.40
CA VAL A 33 -23.95 8.02 29.20
C VAL A 33 -23.41 6.59 29.12
N ALA A 34 -24.31 5.61 29.02
CA ALA A 34 -23.98 4.20 28.80
C ALA A 34 -24.55 3.72 27.46
N LEU A 35 -23.83 2.82 26.79
CA LEU A 35 -24.31 2.13 25.60
C LEU A 35 -25.21 0.95 26.01
N PHE A 36 -26.10 0.55 25.11
CA PHE A 36 -26.90 -0.66 25.25
C PHE A 36 -27.08 -1.32 23.89
N ASN A 37 -26.51 -2.53 23.75
CA ASN A 37 -26.49 -3.28 22.49
C ASN A 37 -26.04 -2.45 21.28
N PRO A 38 -24.85 -1.83 21.30
CA PRO A 38 -24.37 -1.05 20.15
C PRO A 38 -24.20 -1.95 18.92
N CYS A 39 -24.61 -1.47 17.74
CA CYS A 39 -24.49 -2.23 16.48
C CYS A 39 -23.47 -1.66 15.51
N GLY A 40 -23.76 -0.55 14.84
CA GLY A 40 -22.87 0.04 13.83
C GLY A 40 -21.80 0.95 14.40
N LEU A 41 -20.69 1.03 13.67
CA LEU A 41 -19.55 1.88 13.96
C LEU A 41 -19.12 2.60 12.69
N ALA A 42 -18.71 3.86 12.81
CA ALA A 42 -18.03 4.61 11.76
C ALA A 42 -16.99 5.53 12.40
N VAL A 43 -15.91 5.83 11.68
CA VAL A 43 -14.87 6.75 12.13
C VAL A 43 -14.72 7.88 11.13
N GLY A 44 -14.85 9.12 11.60
CA GLY A 44 -14.64 10.31 10.77
C GLY A 44 -13.16 10.59 10.54
N MET A 45 -12.87 11.41 9.53
CA MET A 45 -11.49 11.87 9.23
C MET A 45 -10.92 12.75 10.35
N ASP A 46 -11.79 13.32 11.19
CA ASP A 46 -11.45 14.04 12.42
C ASP A 46 -11.07 13.12 13.59
N GLY A 47 -11.13 11.79 13.40
CA GLY A 47 -10.83 10.79 14.42
C GLY A 47 -11.98 10.52 15.40
N ARG A 48 -13.14 11.15 15.20
CA ARG A 48 -14.33 10.89 16.02
C ARG A 48 -14.94 9.54 15.68
N VAL A 49 -15.38 8.82 16.71
CA VAL A 49 -16.02 7.50 16.55
C VAL A 49 -17.51 7.65 16.74
N TYR A 50 -18.28 7.27 15.73
CA TYR A 50 -19.74 7.28 15.74
C TYR A 50 -20.25 5.87 16.02
N ILE A 51 -21.25 5.77 16.90
CA ILE A 51 -21.76 4.51 17.42
C ILE A 51 -23.28 4.52 17.32
N ALA A 52 -23.86 3.51 16.69
CA ALA A 52 -25.30 3.27 16.76
C ALA A 52 -25.60 2.56 18.08
N ASP A 53 -26.13 3.31 19.05
CA ASP A 53 -26.57 2.81 20.34
C ASP A 53 -27.98 2.20 20.19
N THR A 54 -28.03 1.06 19.51
CA THR A 54 -29.24 0.47 18.93
C THR A 54 -30.31 0.18 19.96
N GLY A 55 -29.91 -0.30 21.15
CA GLY A 55 -30.83 -0.59 22.25
C GLY A 55 -31.45 0.66 22.86
N HIS A 56 -30.78 1.81 22.77
CA HIS A 56 -31.31 3.11 23.18
C HIS A 56 -31.90 3.92 22.03
N HIS A 57 -32.01 3.38 20.81
CA HIS A 57 -32.61 4.09 19.66
C HIS A 57 -31.99 5.48 19.38
N ARG A 58 -30.67 5.59 19.51
CA ARG A 58 -29.94 6.85 19.32
C ARG A 58 -28.58 6.62 18.70
N ILE A 59 -27.94 7.70 18.26
CA ILE A 59 -26.56 7.74 17.78
C ILE A 59 -25.70 8.45 18.81
N CYS A 60 -24.61 7.81 19.20
CA CYS A 60 -23.60 8.35 20.10
C CYS A 60 -22.32 8.66 19.33
N MET A 61 -21.47 9.49 19.93
CA MET A 61 -20.17 9.86 19.38
C MET A 61 -19.13 9.88 20.50
N VAL A 62 -17.91 9.45 20.19
CA VAL A 62 -16.75 9.57 21.05
C VAL A 62 -15.82 10.63 20.48
N GLU A 63 -15.50 11.61 21.32
CA GLU A 63 -14.56 12.68 21.02
C GLU A 63 -13.68 12.88 22.26
N ASP A 64 -12.36 12.90 22.06
CA ASP A 64 -11.36 13.00 23.14
C ASP A 64 -11.57 11.99 24.29
N GLY A 65 -12.03 10.79 23.95
CA GLY A 65 -12.30 9.71 24.91
C GLY A 65 -13.57 9.87 25.73
N VAL A 66 -14.37 10.90 25.45
CA VAL A 66 -15.65 11.15 26.14
C VAL A 66 -16.79 10.74 25.22
N LEU A 67 -17.77 10.02 25.79
CA LEU A 67 -18.97 9.57 25.09
C LEU A 67 -20.11 10.60 25.23
N TYR A 68 -20.67 10.99 24.08
CA TYR A 68 -21.77 11.94 23.93
C TYR A 68 -22.93 11.31 23.15
N VAL A 69 -24.15 11.79 23.40
CA VAL A 69 -25.29 11.55 22.52
C VAL A 69 -25.24 12.58 21.40
N LEU A 70 -25.08 12.13 20.16
CA LEU A 70 -25.06 12.99 18.98
C LEU A 70 -26.48 13.32 18.53
N ALA A 71 -27.34 12.30 18.41
CA ALA A 71 -28.70 12.44 17.95
C ALA A 71 -29.61 11.32 18.47
N GLY A 72 -30.90 11.63 18.66
CA GLY A 72 -31.89 10.67 19.14
C GLY A 72 -32.33 10.96 20.58
N THR A 73 -33.64 11.09 20.78
CA THR A 73 -34.24 11.31 22.11
C THR A 73 -34.21 10.06 23.01
N GLY A 74 -33.96 8.89 22.42
CA GLY A 74 -34.07 7.59 23.09
C GLY A 74 -35.45 6.91 22.93
N ALA A 75 -36.45 7.66 22.47
CA ALA A 75 -37.77 7.11 22.16
C ALA A 75 -37.83 6.60 20.72
N ARG A 76 -38.50 5.46 20.52
CA ARG A 76 -38.74 4.91 19.18
C ARG A 76 -39.63 5.84 18.36
N GLY A 77 -39.19 6.20 17.17
CA GLY A 77 -39.94 7.02 16.22
C GLY A 77 -39.07 7.40 15.03
N CYS A 78 -39.60 8.22 14.12
CA CYS A 78 -38.92 8.60 12.87
C CYS A 78 -38.89 10.11 12.63
N ALA A 79 -39.00 10.91 13.69
CA ALA A 79 -38.95 12.37 13.61
C ALA A 79 -37.58 12.83 13.07
N ASP A 80 -37.63 13.70 12.06
CA ASP A 80 -36.49 14.46 11.54
C ASP A 80 -36.35 15.78 12.35
N GLY A 81 -35.23 16.49 12.20
CA GLY A 81 -34.97 17.77 12.87
C GLY A 81 -33.59 17.82 13.57
N PRO A 82 -33.36 18.80 14.47
CA PRO A 82 -32.13 18.86 15.26
C PRO A 82 -31.87 17.54 16.00
N GLY A 83 -30.60 17.12 16.10
CA GLY A 83 -30.21 15.83 16.69
C GLY A 83 -30.86 15.52 18.05
N ALA A 84 -30.96 16.51 18.93
CA ALA A 84 -31.59 16.37 20.25
C ALA A 84 -33.11 16.05 20.22
N SER A 85 -33.78 16.33 19.11
CA SER A 85 -35.23 16.11 18.91
C SER A 85 -35.55 14.99 17.92
N ALA A 86 -34.57 14.56 17.13
CA ALA A 86 -34.73 13.48 16.18
C ALA A 86 -35.04 12.16 16.91
N MET A 87 -35.73 11.25 16.21
CA MET A 87 -36.04 9.91 16.72
C MET A 87 -35.59 8.86 15.71
N PHE A 88 -35.10 7.74 16.24
CA PHE A 88 -34.73 6.55 15.49
C PHE A 88 -35.50 5.34 16.05
N ALA A 89 -35.46 4.21 15.34
CA ALA A 89 -35.97 2.94 15.82
C ALA A 89 -34.98 1.83 15.46
N HIS A 90 -34.14 1.47 16.44
CA HIS A 90 -33.07 0.48 16.29
C HIS A 90 -32.12 0.82 15.12
N PRO A 91 -31.40 1.96 15.19
CA PRO A 91 -30.38 2.26 14.19
C PRO A 91 -29.30 1.17 14.23
N CYS A 92 -28.88 0.70 13.06
CA CYS A 92 -27.92 -0.40 12.91
C CYS A 92 -26.62 0.10 12.28
N GLY A 93 -26.44 -0.06 10.97
CA GLY A 93 -25.22 0.33 10.27
C GLY A 93 -25.02 1.84 10.21
N LEU A 94 -23.75 2.22 10.20
CA LEU A 94 -23.28 3.61 10.07
C LEU A 94 -22.23 3.70 8.96
N ALA A 95 -22.26 4.77 8.19
CA ALA A 95 -21.20 5.13 7.25
C ALA A 95 -21.06 6.66 7.23
N ILE A 96 -19.85 7.19 7.17
CA ILE A 96 -19.59 8.63 7.15
C ILE A 96 -18.92 9.03 5.84
N SER A 97 -19.39 10.11 5.21
CA SER A 97 -18.74 10.67 4.02
C SER A 97 -17.50 11.49 4.39
N SER A 98 -16.63 11.72 3.41
CA SER A 98 -15.50 12.66 3.53
C SER A 98 -15.91 14.10 3.89
N GLU A 99 -17.16 14.47 3.62
CA GLU A 99 -17.75 15.77 3.97
C GLU A 99 -18.34 15.81 5.39
N GLY A 100 -18.34 14.67 6.11
CA GLY A 100 -18.84 14.57 7.49
C GLY A 100 -20.34 14.28 7.61
N TYR A 101 -21.02 13.88 6.53
CA TYR A 101 -22.40 13.39 6.61
C TYR A 101 -22.40 11.95 7.11
N LEU A 102 -23.09 11.69 8.22
CA LEU A 102 -23.25 10.35 8.78
C LEU A 102 -24.56 9.74 8.29
N PHE A 103 -24.46 8.68 7.49
CA PHE A 103 -25.59 7.87 7.03
C PHE A 103 -25.90 6.78 8.03
N VAL A 104 -27.19 6.60 8.31
CA VAL A 104 -27.69 5.68 9.32
C VAL A 104 -28.75 4.78 8.70
N ALA A 105 -28.55 3.47 8.81
CA ALA A 105 -29.63 2.51 8.59
C ALA A 105 -30.54 2.49 9.82
N ASP A 106 -31.69 3.15 9.71
CA ASP A 106 -32.70 3.20 10.75
C ASP A 106 -33.63 1.99 10.60
N CYS A 107 -33.09 0.83 10.99
CA CYS A 107 -33.58 -0.50 10.63
C CYS A 107 -35.08 -0.68 10.92
N GLY A 108 -35.49 -0.39 12.15
CA GLY A 108 -36.87 -0.55 12.61
C GLY A 108 -37.84 0.49 12.03
N ASN A 109 -37.35 1.54 11.38
CA ASN A 109 -38.15 2.51 10.65
C ASN A 109 -38.12 2.28 9.13
N HIS A 110 -37.38 1.29 8.63
CA HIS A 110 -37.25 0.98 7.20
C HIS A 110 -36.78 2.17 6.36
N ARG A 111 -35.81 2.94 6.90
CA ARG A 111 -35.30 4.17 6.31
C ARG A 111 -33.78 4.24 6.35
N ILE A 112 -33.24 4.98 5.40
CA ILE A 112 -31.88 5.51 5.48
C ILE A 112 -31.99 6.98 5.90
N ARG A 113 -31.36 7.31 7.02
CA ARG A 113 -31.30 8.65 7.58
C ARG A 113 -29.91 9.23 7.33
N GLN A 114 -29.80 10.55 7.32
CA GLN A 114 -28.53 11.26 7.29
C GLN A 114 -28.48 12.24 8.45
N ILE A 115 -27.30 12.40 9.03
CA ILE A 115 -26.97 13.42 10.03
C ILE A 115 -25.94 14.33 9.39
N ALA A 116 -26.27 15.60 9.24
CA ALA A 116 -25.38 16.60 8.68
C ALA A 116 -24.31 17.01 9.72
N PRO A 117 -23.19 17.64 9.29
CA PRO A 117 -22.14 18.11 10.21
C PRO A 117 -22.62 19.09 11.29
N ASP A 118 -23.74 19.78 11.06
CA ASP A 118 -24.39 20.66 12.04
C ASP A 118 -25.26 19.92 13.08
N GLY A 119 -25.35 18.59 12.98
CA GLY A 119 -26.14 17.72 13.84
C GLY A 119 -27.62 17.61 13.46
N SER A 120 -28.05 18.19 12.33
CA SER A 120 -29.43 18.03 11.86
C SER A 120 -29.65 16.65 11.22
N VAL A 121 -30.81 16.04 11.50
CA VAL A 121 -31.18 14.71 11.02
C VAL A 121 -32.30 14.84 9.99
N SER A 122 -32.14 14.15 8.86
CA SER A 122 -33.18 14.05 7.83
C SER A 122 -33.30 12.63 7.26
N THR A 123 -34.45 12.30 6.69
CA THR A 123 -34.63 11.05 5.92
C THR A 123 -34.07 11.21 4.50
N LEU A 124 -33.03 10.44 4.16
CA LEU A 124 -32.47 10.41 2.80
C LEU A 124 -33.36 9.57 1.87
N ALA A 125 -33.74 8.37 2.30
CA ALA A 125 -34.56 7.46 1.51
C ALA A 125 -35.40 6.50 2.40
N GLY A 126 -36.49 5.97 1.81
CA GLY A 126 -37.39 5.02 2.46
C GLY A 126 -38.73 5.64 2.87
N SER A 127 -39.82 4.99 2.46
CA SER A 127 -41.20 5.37 2.81
C SER A 127 -41.52 5.17 4.29
N GLY A 128 -40.79 4.26 4.96
CA GLY A 128 -41.11 3.74 6.27
C GLY A 128 -42.13 2.59 6.27
N GLN A 129 -42.55 2.12 5.11
CA GLN A 129 -43.34 0.89 4.96
C GLN A 129 -42.42 -0.26 4.56
N PRO A 130 -42.51 -1.44 5.21
CA PRO A 130 -41.70 -2.60 4.88
C PRO A 130 -42.12 -3.14 3.50
N ALA A 131 -41.31 -2.86 2.48
CA ALA A 131 -41.55 -3.30 1.11
C ALA A 131 -40.26 -3.22 0.28
N HIS A 132 -40.28 -3.77 -0.92
CA HIS A 132 -39.20 -3.66 -1.90
C HIS A 132 -39.63 -2.77 -3.06
N ARG A 133 -39.05 -1.57 -3.16
CA ARG A 133 -39.31 -0.66 -4.28
C ARG A 133 -38.14 0.28 -4.52
N ASP A 134 -37.66 0.34 -5.74
CA ASP A 134 -36.71 1.36 -6.20
C ASP A 134 -37.43 2.70 -6.41
N GLY A 135 -36.67 3.79 -6.45
CA GLY A 135 -37.22 5.14 -6.62
C GLY A 135 -36.46 6.20 -5.84
N HIS A 136 -36.98 7.42 -5.84
CA HIS A 136 -36.31 8.56 -5.21
C HIS A 136 -36.86 8.86 -3.81
N GLY A 137 -35.97 9.02 -2.84
CA GLY A 137 -36.27 9.44 -1.47
C GLY A 137 -37.33 8.55 -0.81
N ARG A 138 -38.45 9.16 -0.39
CA ARG A 138 -39.57 8.47 0.29
C ARG A 138 -40.43 7.60 -0.64
N HIS A 139 -40.21 7.65 -1.97
CA HIS A 139 -40.89 6.74 -2.90
C HIS A 139 -40.23 5.36 -2.95
N ALA A 140 -38.95 5.26 -2.60
CA ALA A 140 -38.28 3.97 -2.40
C ALA A 140 -38.77 3.30 -1.11
N CYS A 141 -38.71 1.98 -1.08
CA CYS A 141 -39.02 1.18 0.11
C CYS A 141 -37.86 0.24 0.43
N PHE A 142 -37.62 0.06 1.73
CA PHE A 142 -36.71 -0.92 2.31
C PHE A 142 -37.50 -1.83 3.24
N TYR A 143 -36.89 -2.93 3.67
CA TYR A 143 -37.39 -3.77 4.72
C TYR A 143 -36.25 -4.17 5.66
N ASN A 144 -36.22 -3.51 6.82
CA ASN A 144 -35.18 -3.68 7.85
C ASN A 144 -33.75 -3.45 7.33
N PRO A 145 -33.41 -2.29 6.74
CA PRO A 145 -32.05 -2.04 6.29
C PRO A 145 -31.06 -2.17 7.47
N CYS A 146 -29.94 -2.86 7.27
CA CYS A 146 -28.99 -3.22 8.33
C CYS A 146 -27.65 -2.51 8.15
N GLY A 147 -26.72 -3.11 7.40
CA GLY A 147 -25.41 -2.53 7.11
C GLY A 147 -25.49 -1.45 6.04
N VAL A 148 -24.62 -0.46 6.19
CA VAL A 148 -24.38 0.57 5.16
C VAL A 148 -22.89 0.77 4.98
N ALA A 149 -22.45 1.01 3.74
CA ALA A 149 -21.08 1.35 3.42
C ALA A 149 -21.08 2.32 2.24
N ILE A 150 -20.22 3.34 2.31
CA ILE A 150 -20.06 4.33 1.25
C ILE A 150 -18.84 3.95 0.40
N ASP A 151 -18.95 4.09 -0.91
CA ASP A 151 -17.77 4.16 -1.77
C ASP A 151 -17.00 5.45 -1.42
N TYR A 152 -15.87 5.31 -0.72
CA TYR A 152 -15.11 6.44 -0.21
C TYR A 152 -14.33 7.21 -1.29
N LEU A 153 -14.11 6.62 -2.47
CA LEU A 153 -13.39 7.25 -3.58
C LEU A 153 -14.31 8.16 -4.39
N SER A 154 -15.50 7.67 -4.78
CA SER A 154 -16.50 8.51 -5.44
C SER A 154 -17.29 9.36 -4.46
N ASN A 155 -17.48 8.87 -3.22
CA ASN A 155 -18.45 9.35 -2.23
C ASN A 155 -19.91 9.42 -2.73
N ASP A 156 -20.22 8.90 -3.93
CA ASP A 156 -21.50 9.15 -4.59
C ASP A 156 -22.56 8.10 -4.32
N VAL A 157 -22.13 6.89 -3.94
CA VAL A 157 -23.00 5.74 -3.74
C VAL A 157 -22.84 5.16 -2.35
N LEU A 158 -23.97 5.11 -1.63
CA LEU A 158 -24.14 4.38 -0.39
C LEU A 158 -24.76 3.02 -0.71
N TYR A 159 -24.07 1.94 -0.36
CA TYR A 159 -24.60 0.59 -0.46
C TYR A 159 -25.28 0.21 0.84
N VAL A 160 -26.43 -0.44 0.73
CA VAL A 160 -27.31 -0.80 1.84
C VAL A 160 -27.63 -2.29 1.76
N ALA A 161 -27.41 -3.01 2.86
CA ALA A 161 -27.93 -4.35 3.03
C ALA A 161 -29.41 -4.26 3.44
N ASP A 162 -30.31 -4.56 2.50
CA ASP A 162 -31.76 -4.53 2.70
C ASP A 162 -32.22 -5.92 3.18
N TYR A 163 -31.93 -6.16 4.45
CA TYR A 163 -31.89 -7.48 5.10
C TYR A 163 -33.12 -8.33 4.82
N SER A 164 -34.33 -7.84 5.09
CA SER A 164 -35.54 -8.66 4.93
C SER A 164 -36.03 -8.73 3.48
N ASN A 165 -35.43 -7.97 2.57
CA ASN A 165 -35.71 -8.07 1.13
C ASN A 165 -34.69 -8.95 0.38
N ASN A 166 -33.72 -9.56 1.09
CA ASN A 166 -32.66 -10.41 0.52
C ASN A 166 -31.93 -9.73 -0.66
N CYS A 167 -31.61 -8.45 -0.51
CA CYS A 167 -30.94 -7.70 -1.57
C CYS A 167 -29.95 -6.66 -1.03
N VAL A 168 -29.04 -6.27 -1.91
CA VAL A 168 -28.17 -5.10 -1.71
C VAL A 168 -28.68 -3.98 -2.59
N ARG A 169 -28.86 -2.80 -2.00
CA ARG A 169 -29.38 -1.60 -2.66
C ARG A 169 -28.25 -0.58 -2.79
N ALA A 170 -28.27 0.19 -3.86
CA ALA A 170 -27.42 1.36 -4.05
C ALA A 170 -28.28 2.62 -3.87
N VAL A 171 -27.78 3.58 -3.11
CA VAL A 171 -28.44 4.85 -2.82
C VAL A 171 -27.50 5.98 -3.21
N SER A 172 -27.91 6.81 -4.17
CA SER A 172 -27.15 8.01 -4.52
C SER A 172 -27.23 9.06 -3.41
N ARG A 173 -26.31 10.02 -3.41
CA ARG A 173 -26.38 11.22 -2.55
C ARG A 173 -27.69 11.99 -2.65
N SER A 174 -28.37 11.97 -3.80
CA SER A 174 -29.67 12.63 -3.97
C SER A 174 -30.83 11.84 -3.36
N GLY A 175 -30.60 10.58 -2.97
CA GLY A 175 -31.61 9.66 -2.47
C GLY A 175 -32.25 8.80 -3.57
N LEU A 176 -31.67 8.69 -4.77
CA LEU A 176 -32.11 7.72 -5.76
C LEU A 176 -31.69 6.31 -5.32
N VAL A 177 -32.66 5.42 -5.14
CA VAL A 177 -32.44 4.03 -4.74
C VAL A 177 -32.63 3.11 -5.94
N SER A 178 -31.64 2.25 -6.19
CA SER A 178 -31.69 1.13 -7.14
C SER A 178 -31.30 -0.18 -6.46
N THR A 179 -31.72 -1.29 -7.05
CA THR A 179 -31.29 -2.63 -6.61
C THR A 179 -30.00 -3.03 -7.33
N LEU A 180 -28.93 -3.28 -6.56
CA LEU A 180 -27.65 -3.76 -7.10
C LEU A 180 -27.69 -5.27 -7.34
N ALA A 181 -28.16 -6.02 -6.35
CA ALA A 181 -28.24 -7.48 -6.42
C ALA A 181 -29.43 -7.99 -5.61
N LYS A 182 -30.17 -8.97 -6.14
CA LYS A 182 -31.34 -9.60 -5.49
C LYS A 182 -31.48 -11.08 -5.85
N GLU A 183 -32.13 -11.82 -4.94
CA GLU A 183 -32.36 -13.27 -4.86
C GLU A 183 -32.76 -14.03 -6.14
N ALA A 184 -33.26 -13.39 -7.21
CA ALA A 184 -33.76 -14.15 -8.38
C ALA A 184 -32.71 -15.11 -9.00
N ASP A 185 -31.41 -14.85 -8.78
CA ASP A 185 -30.30 -15.70 -9.24
C ASP A 185 -29.10 -15.76 -8.25
N THR A 186 -29.26 -15.43 -6.95
CA THR A 186 -28.12 -15.19 -6.03
C THR A 186 -28.26 -15.82 -4.64
N PRO A 187 -27.15 -16.23 -3.99
CA PRO A 187 -27.14 -16.87 -2.66
C PRO A 187 -27.26 -15.87 -1.48
N LEU A 188 -27.80 -14.67 -1.71
CA LEU A 188 -27.98 -13.66 -0.66
C LEU A 188 -29.18 -14.06 0.21
N ASP A 189 -28.89 -14.41 1.45
CA ASP A 189 -29.91 -14.74 2.45
C ASP A 189 -29.72 -13.85 3.67
N SER A 190 -30.61 -12.87 3.78
CA SER A 190 -30.63 -11.88 4.84
C SER A 190 -29.30 -11.13 4.99
N PRO A 191 -28.91 -10.33 3.98
CA PRO A 191 -27.64 -9.60 3.99
C PRO A 191 -27.61 -8.65 5.19
N TYR A 192 -26.51 -8.66 5.96
CA TYR A 192 -26.40 -7.89 7.20
C TYR A 192 -25.28 -6.86 7.17
N GLY A 193 -24.02 -7.28 7.33
CA GLY A 193 -22.87 -6.39 7.24
C GLY A 193 -22.45 -6.18 5.79
N ILE A 194 -21.95 -5.00 5.51
CA ILE A 194 -21.53 -4.61 4.16
C ILE A 194 -20.21 -3.83 4.25
N ALA A 195 -19.30 -4.12 3.33
CA ALA A 195 -18.04 -3.41 3.16
C ALA A 195 -17.79 -3.20 1.67
N VAL A 196 -17.09 -2.13 1.30
CA VAL A 196 -16.83 -1.77 -0.09
C VAL A 196 -15.34 -1.60 -0.28
N HIS A 197 -14.77 -2.30 -1.25
CA HIS A 197 -13.40 -2.09 -1.71
C HIS A 197 -13.45 -1.52 -3.11
N VAL A 198 -12.61 -0.52 -3.37
CA VAL A 198 -12.60 0.17 -4.66
C VAL A 198 -11.19 0.13 -5.19
N GLU A 199 -11.02 -0.50 -6.35
CA GLU A 199 -9.73 -0.61 -7.03
C GLU A 199 -9.61 0.49 -8.10
N VAL A 200 -8.46 1.16 -8.13
CA VAL A 200 -8.10 2.10 -9.19
C VAL A 200 -7.41 1.30 -10.30
N LEU A 201 -8.09 1.13 -11.44
CA LEU A 201 -7.52 0.41 -12.56
C LEU A 201 -6.32 1.17 -13.14
N ALA A 202 -5.22 0.46 -13.44
CA ALA A 202 -3.90 1.02 -13.75
C ALA A 202 -3.83 1.94 -14.99
N ALA A 203 -4.91 2.06 -15.77
CA ALA A 203 -5.00 2.96 -16.91
C ALA A 203 -5.83 4.20 -16.57
N PRO A 204 -5.34 5.44 -16.85
CA PRO A 204 -6.03 6.69 -16.54
C PRO A 204 -7.38 6.89 -17.25
N ALA A 205 -7.81 5.94 -18.08
CA ALA A 205 -9.09 5.93 -18.79
C ALA A 205 -10.08 4.84 -18.30
N CYS A 206 -9.71 3.97 -17.35
CA CYS A 206 -10.53 2.81 -16.97
C CYS A 206 -11.47 3.02 -15.77
N GLY A 207 -11.49 4.20 -15.13
CA GLY A 207 -12.39 4.45 -14.00
C GLY A 207 -12.05 3.64 -12.74
N THR A 208 -12.99 3.60 -11.79
CA THR A 208 -12.88 2.86 -10.52
C THR A 208 -13.89 1.72 -10.49
N GLU A 209 -13.49 0.52 -10.05
CA GLU A 209 -14.41 -0.60 -9.85
C GLU A 209 -14.65 -0.83 -8.35
N ALA A 210 -15.91 -0.76 -7.94
CA ALA A 210 -16.33 -1.02 -6.57
C ALA A 210 -16.81 -2.46 -6.41
N THR A 211 -16.06 -3.25 -5.63
CA THR A 211 -16.49 -4.57 -5.18
C THR A 211 -17.16 -4.46 -3.82
N VAL A 212 -18.40 -4.96 -3.72
CA VAL A 212 -19.16 -4.95 -2.47
C VAL A 212 -19.07 -6.32 -1.81
N TYR A 213 -18.65 -6.36 -0.55
CA TYR A 213 -18.66 -7.56 0.29
C TYR A 213 -19.83 -7.50 1.24
N VAL A 214 -20.51 -8.63 1.41
CA VAL A 214 -21.70 -8.72 2.25
C VAL A 214 -21.68 -10.02 3.05
N SER A 215 -22.09 -9.94 4.31
CA SER A 215 -22.34 -11.11 5.11
C SER A 215 -23.79 -11.54 4.94
N SER A 216 -24.02 -12.84 4.84
CA SER A 216 -25.34 -13.43 4.80
C SER A 216 -25.62 -14.10 6.13
N TYR A 217 -26.56 -13.53 6.89
CA TYR A 217 -26.81 -13.91 8.28
C TYR A 217 -27.28 -15.36 8.40
N HIS A 218 -28.28 -15.75 7.62
CA HIS A 218 -28.93 -17.07 7.72
C HIS A 218 -28.16 -18.15 6.94
N SER A 219 -27.52 -17.80 5.81
CA SER A 219 -26.69 -18.77 5.07
C SER A 219 -25.26 -18.90 5.58
N HIS A 220 -24.91 -18.22 6.69
CA HIS A 220 -23.63 -18.36 7.37
C HIS A 220 -22.41 -18.25 6.43
N SER A 221 -22.48 -17.31 5.51
CA SER A 221 -21.51 -17.15 4.42
C SER A 221 -21.22 -15.69 4.14
N LEU A 222 -20.14 -15.47 3.40
CA LEU A 222 -19.73 -14.17 2.89
C LEU A 222 -19.83 -14.20 1.37
N ALA A 223 -20.40 -13.17 0.79
CA ALA A 223 -20.47 -12.99 -0.65
C ALA A 223 -19.73 -11.72 -1.07
N ARG A 224 -19.23 -11.74 -2.30
CA ARG A 224 -18.79 -10.54 -3.01
C ARG A 224 -19.72 -10.28 -4.19
N ILE A 225 -19.94 -9.02 -4.50
CA ILE A 225 -20.81 -8.53 -5.56
C ILE A 225 -19.97 -7.64 -6.47
N SER A 226 -19.95 -7.95 -7.76
CA SER A 226 -19.27 -7.14 -8.76
C SER A 226 -20.01 -5.82 -9.00
N PRO A 227 -19.37 -4.82 -9.65
CA PRO A 227 -20.04 -3.57 -10.02
C PRO A 227 -21.33 -3.77 -10.83
N GLU A 228 -21.42 -4.84 -11.63
CA GLU A 228 -22.59 -5.20 -12.43
C GLU A 228 -23.69 -5.93 -11.63
N GLY A 229 -23.48 -6.15 -10.32
CA GLY A 229 -24.43 -6.83 -9.45
C GLY A 229 -24.30 -8.36 -9.41
N LYS A 230 -23.24 -8.94 -9.99
CA LYS A 230 -23.04 -10.40 -9.97
C LYS A 230 -22.54 -10.87 -8.60
N VAL A 231 -23.28 -11.76 -7.96
CA VAL A 231 -22.96 -12.30 -6.64
C VAL A 231 -22.15 -13.59 -6.76
N SER A 232 -21.11 -13.73 -5.93
CA SER A 232 -20.36 -14.98 -5.74
C SER A 232 -20.02 -15.20 -4.26
N ILE A 233 -20.10 -16.45 -3.79
CA ILE A 233 -19.70 -16.79 -2.42
C ILE A 233 -18.17 -16.73 -2.32
N LEU A 234 -17.69 -15.93 -1.37
CA LEU A 234 -16.28 -15.80 -1.02
C LEU A 234 -15.86 -16.91 -0.05
N ALA A 235 -16.63 -17.11 1.03
CA ALA A 235 -16.33 -18.10 2.06
C ALA A 235 -17.58 -18.52 2.85
N GLY A 236 -17.50 -19.67 3.53
CA GLY A 236 -18.55 -20.22 4.39
C GLY A 236 -19.21 -21.47 3.81
N CYS A 237 -19.42 -22.48 4.66
CA CYS A 237 -19.95 -23.78 4.27
C CYS A 237 -21.48 -23.90 4.38
N GLY A 238 -22.17 -22.84 4.78
CA GLY A 238 -23.64 -22.85 4.97
C GLY A 238 -24.12 -23.42 6.32
N ALA A 239 -23.22 -23.94 7.16
CA ALA A 239 -23.57 -24.52 8.45
C ALA A 239 -23.08 -23.63 9.60
N PRO A 240 -23.86 -23.49 10.69
CA PRO A 240 -23.52 -22.66 11.86
C PRO A 240 -22.41 -23.31 12.71
N LEU A 241 -21.18 -23.25 12.21
CA LEU A 241 -20.01 -23.88 12.82
C LEU A 241 -18.87 -22.87 12.94
N HIS A 242 -17.83 -23.25 13.67
CA HIS A 242 -16.59 -22.49 13.76
C HIS A 242 -15.44 -23.29 13.13
N ARG A 243 -14.96 -22.86 11.96
CA ARG A 243 -13.80 -23.50 11.31
C ARG A 243 -13.04 -22.53 10.42
N ASP A 244 -11.73 -22.44 10.61
CA ASP A 244 -10.81 -21.75 9.68
C ASP A 244 -10.59 -22.59 8.43
N GLY A 245 -10.18 -21.96 7.33
CA GLY A 245 -9.92 -22.65 6.08
C GLY A 245 -10.18 -21.76 4.86
N TYR A 246 -10.25 -22.37 3.68
CA TYR A 246 -10.40 -21.67 2.43
C TYR A 246 -11.80 -21.83 1.83
N GLY A 247 -12.42 -20.72 1.43
CA GLY A 247 -13.72 -20.70 0.75
C GLY A 247 -14.80 -21.44 1.52
N SER A 248 -15.43 -22.42 0.89
CA SER A 248 -16.47 -23.27 1.49
C SER A 248 -15.96 -24.26 2.54
N SER A 249 -14.64 -24.40 2.72
CA SER A 249 -14.09 -25.17 3.83
C SER A 249 -14.13 -24.40 5.15
N ALA A 250 -14.12 -23.07 5.11
CA ALA A 250 -14.34 -22.24 6.29
C ALA A 250 -15.81 -22.29 6.72
N ALA A 251 -16.07 -22.06 8.01
CA ALA A 251 -17.42 -21.99 8.55
C ALA A 251 -17.58 -20.80 9.49
N PHE A 252 -18.76 -20.17 9.41
CA PHE A 252 -19.21 -19.07 10.24
C PHE A 252 -20.50 -19.49 10.97
N HIS A 253 -20.90 -18.73 11.97
CA HIS A 253 -22.20 -18.81 12.61
C HIS A 253 -22.80 -17.41 12.74
N ALA A 254 -23.75 -17.09 11.85
CA ALA A 254 -24.43 -15.80 11.78
C ALA A 254 -23.45 -14.60 11.72
N PRO A 255 -22.63 -14.48 10.65
CA PRO A 255 -21.70 -13.37 10.49
C PRO A 255 -22.47 -12.05 10.29
N ASN A 256 -22.20 -11.04 11.12
CA ASN A 256 -22.85 -9.73 11.06
C ASN A 256 -21.97 -8.69 10.38
N GLY A 257 -21.29 -7.82 11.12
CA GLY A 257 -20.60 -6.68 10.54
C GLY A 257 -19.34 -7.09 9.79
N LEU A 258 -19.07 -6.28 8.77
CA LEU A 258 -17.91 -6.36 7.92
C LEU A 258 -17.18 -5.03 7.98
N SER A 259 -15.85 -5.09 7.90
CA SER A 259 -15.02 -3.94 7.59
C SER A 259 -13.84 -4.41 6.77
N ILE A 260 -13.34 -3.59 5.86
CA ILE A 260 -12.19 -3.91 5.02
C ILE A 260 -11.08 -2.90 5.30
N ASP A 261 -9.83 -3.35 5.29
CA ASP A 261 -8.67 -2.46 5.34
C ASP A 261 -8.20 -2.04 3.94
N ALA A 262 -7.19 -1.17 3.92
CA ALA A 262 -6.64 -0.64 2.67
C ALA A 262 -5.94 -1.71 1.81
N ASP A 263 -5.50 -2.82 2.43
CA ASP A 263 -4.86 -3.95 1.75
C ASP A 263 -5.90 -4.94 1.19
N GLY A 264 -7.19 -4.67 1.39
CA GLY A 264 -8.28 -5.53 0.92
C GLY A 264 -8.56 -6.73 1.84
N VAL A 265 -8.02 -6.75 3.06
CA VAL A 265 -8.32 -7.78 4.05
C VAL A 265 -9.64 -7.45 4.73
N LEU A 266 -10.56 -8.41 4.69
CA LEU A 266 -11.89 -8.29 5.28
C LEU A 266 -11.88 -8.81 6.72
N TYR A 267 -12.42 -8.00 7.63
CA TYR A 267 -12.68 -8.37 9.02
C TYR A 267 -14.17 -8.64 9.19
N VAL A 268 -14.49 -9.72 9.90
CA VAL A 268 -15.85 -10.24 10.02
C VAL A 268 -16.16 -10.47 11.49
N ALA A 269 -17.27 -9.92 11.96
CA ALA A 269 -17.82 -10.26 13.25
C ALA A 269 -18.66 -11.54 13.10
N ASP A 270 -18.07 -12.67 13.47
CA ASP A 270 -18.74 -13.97 13.44
C ASP A 270 -19.53 -14.14 14.74
N SER A 271 -20.69 -13.46 14.77
CA SER A 271 -21.40 -13.10 15.99
C SER A 271 -21.88 -14.31 16.80
N GLY A 272 -22.36 -15.34 16.12
CA GLY A 272 -22.84 -16.57 16.74
C GLY A 272 -21.70 -17.42 17.30
N ASN A 273 -20.47 -17.21 16.84
CA ASN A 273 -19.26 -17.82 17.39
C ASN A 273 -18.51 -16.89 18.38
N HIS A 274 -19.02 -15.68 18.62
CA HIS A 274 -18.43 -14.69 19.55
C HIS A 274 -16.96 -14.37 19.26
N CYS A 275 -16.62 -14.28 17.97
CA CYS A 275 -15.23 -14.19 17.52
C CYS A 275 -15.09 -13.19 16.36
N ILE A 276 -13.86 -12.74 16.11
CA ILE A 276 -13.53 -11.94 14.91
C ILE A 276 -12.69 -12.79 13.98
N ARG A 277 -13.05 -12.73 12.69
CA ARG A 277 -12.38 -13.44 11.61
C ARG A 277 -11.71 -12.45 10.67
N ARG A 278 -10.57 -12.85 10.13
CA ARG A 278 -9.86 -12.22 9.02
C ARG A 278 -10.13 -13.07 7.78
N VAL A 279 -10.42 -12.42 6.65
CA VAL A 279 -10.69 -13.07 5.37
C VAL A 279 -9.90 -12.37 4.27
N SER A 280 -9.10 -13.11 3.51
CA SER A 280 -8.39 -12.57 2.35
C SER A 280 -9.34 -12.37 1.15
N ALA A 281 -8.93 -11.57 0.16
CA ALA A 281 -9.68 -11.41 -1.09
C ALA A 281 -9.90 -12.73 -1.85
N GLN A 282 -9.05 -13.74 -1.60
CA GLN A 282 -9.15 -15.09 -2.17
C GLN A 282 -10.05 -16.02 -1.34
N GLY A 283 -10.48 -15.62 -0.15
CA GLY A 283 -11.38 -16.39 0.71
C GLY A 283 -10.66 -17.29 1.73
N GLU A 284 -9.39 -17.03 2.05
CA GLU A 284 -8.73 -17.66 3.19
C GLU A 284 -9.27 -17.03 4.48
N VAL A 285 -9.84 -17.84 5.37
CA VAL A 285 -10.43 -17.42 6.64
C VAL A 285 -9.56 -17.87 7.80
N GLY A 286 -9.18 -16.92 8.65
CA GLY A 286 -8.47 -17.16 9.92
C GLY A 286 -9.16 -16.49 11.09
N THR A 287 -9.05 -17.07 12.28
CA THR A 287 -9.57 -16.48 13.52
C THR A 287 -8.51 -15.56 14.15
N ILE A 288 -8.86 -14.29 14.39
CA ILE A 288 -7.94 -13.32 15.05
C ILE A 288 -8.31 -13.09 16.52
N VAL A 289 -9.58 -13.26 16.87
CA VAL A 289 -10.10 -13.13 18.24
C VAL A 289 -11.05 -14.27 18.48
N ARG A 290 -10.82 -15.08 19.52
CA ARG A 290 -11.62 -16.30 19.79
C ARG A 290 -12.47 -16.25 21.06
N HIS A 291 -12.08 -15.45 22.05
CA HIS A 291 -12.70 -15.39 23.37
C HIS A 291 -12.83 -13.94 23.82
N GLY A 292 -13.60 -13.65 24.88
CA GLY A 292 -13.71 -12.31 25.47
C GLY A 292 -14.68 -11.35 24.77
N LEU A 293 -15.31 -11.77 23.66
CA LEU A 293 -16.43 -11.08 23.03
C LEU A 293 -17.75 -11.81 23.31
N ASN A 294 -18.87 -11.11 23.15
CA ASN A 294 -20.20 -11.65 23.28
C ASN A 294 -21.13 -11.06 22.20
N SER A 295 -21.36 -11.85 21.17
CA SER A 295 -22.09 -11.46 19.95
C SER A 295 -21.62 -10.13 19.35
N PRO A 296 -20.32 -10.01 19.00
CA PRO A 296 -19.82 -8.81 18.31
C PRO A 296 -20.61 -8.61 17.02
N CYS A 297 -20.89 -7.37 16.63
CA CYS A 297 -21.73 -7.10 15.46
C CYS A 297 -21.10 -6.10 14.50
N GLY A 298 -21.01 -4.80 14.79
CA GLY A 298 -20.34 -3.85 13.91
C GLY A 298 -18.83 -3.87 14.04
N LEU A 299 -18.16 -3.60 12.92
CA LEU A 299 -16.72 -3.48 12.81
C LEU A 299 -16.39 -2.18 12.08
N CYS A 300 -15.28 -1.56 12.44
CA CYS A 300 -14.71 -0.45 11.69
C CYS A 300 -13.19 -0.48 11.78
N VAL A 301 -12.53 -0.76 10.66
CA VAL A 301 -11.09 -0.55 10.50
C VAL A 301 -10.87 0.95 10.39
N CYS A 302 -9.94 1.45 11.20
CA CYS A 302 -9.58 2.86 11.22
C CYS A 302 -8.11 3.03 11.58
N ARG A 303 -7.62 4.27 11.48
CA ARG A 303 -6.32 4.66 12.03
C ARG A 303 -6.56 5.62 13.19
N LEU A 304 -6.23 5.19 14.39
CA LEU A 304 -6.40 6.02 15.59
C LEU A 304 -5.11 6.81 15.88
N PRO A 305 -5.22 8.11 16.25
CA PRO A 305 -4.07 8.90 16.67
C PRO A 305 -3.28 8.20 17.79
N GLY A 306 -1.95 8.08 17.61
CA GLY A 306 -1.07 7.43 18.58
C GLY A 306 -1.14 5.89 18.65
N ARG A 307 -2.07 5.24 17.94
CA ARG A 307 -2.26 3.77 17.97
C ARG A 307 -2.07 3.07 16.62
N GLY A 308 -2.01 3.82 15.53
CA GLY A 308 -1.85 3.22 14.19
C GLY A 308 -3.15 2.57 13.69
N ALA A 309 -3.02 1.52 12.87
CA ALA A 309 -4.18 0.78 12.35
C ALA A 309 -4.87 0.01 13.48
N SER A 310 -6.20 0.09 13.53
CA SER A 310 -7.00 -0.50 14.60
C SER A 310 -8.35 -0.94 14.08
N LEU A 311 -8.88 -2.02 14.66
CA LEU A 311 -10.23 -2.51 14.46
C LEU A 311 -11.08 -2.14 15.66
N LEU A 312 -12.11 -1.32 15.44
CA LEU A 312 -13.16 -1.10 16.42
C LEU A 312 -14.21 -2.21 16.31
N ILE A 313 -14.66 -2.73 17.45
CA ILE A 313 -15.59 -3.85 17.55
C ILE A 313 -16.75 -3.45 18.45
N ALA A 314 -17.98 -3.45 17.92
CA ALA A 314 -19.18 -3.29 18.74
C ALA A 314 -19.52 -4.64 19.39
N ASP A 315 -19.11 -4.80 20.65
CA ASP A 315 -19.32 -6.01 21.44
C ASP A 315 -20.73 -5.98 22.07
N ARG A 316 -21.72 -6.26 21.21
CA ARG A 316 -23.14 -5.95 21.39
C ARG A 316 -23.66 -6.36 22.77
N SER A 317 -23.55 -7.64 23.10
CA SER A 317 -24.16 -8.18 24.32
C SER A 317 -23.41 -7.77 25.58
N ASN A 318 -22.16 -7.32 25.45
CA ASN A 318 -21.41 -6.70 26.54
C ASN A 318 -21.62 -5.17 26.61
N SER A 319 -22.48 -4.61 25.73
CA SER A 319 -22.83 -3.18 25.71
C SER A 319 -21.62 -2.24 25.68
N CYS A 320 -20.58 -2.61 24.94
CA CYS A 320 -19.36 -1.81 24.82
C CYS A 320 -18.80 -1.84 23.39
N VAL A 321 -17.88 -0.91 23.12
CA VAL A 321 -17.00 -0.95 21.95
C VAL A 321 -15.62 -1.37 22.41
N ARG A 322 -14.92 -2.18 21.64
CA ARG A 322 -13.54 -2.61 21.90
C ARG A 322 -12.63 -2.17 20.78
N VAL A 323 -11.34 -2.07 21.08
CA VAL A 323 -10.30 -1.73 20.11
C VAL A 323 -9.32 -2.88 20.04
N LEU A 324 -9.04 -3.36 18.84
CA LEU A 324 -8.01 -4.34 18.57
C LEU A 324 -6.95 -3.68 17.67
N PRO A 325 -5.70 -3.51 18.12
CA PRO A 325 -4.62 -3.12 17.24
C PRO A 325 -4.48 -4.13 16.10
N ILE A 326 -4.42 -3.63 14.86
CA ILE A 326 -4.10 -4.49 13.71
C ILE A 326 -2.66 -4.20 13.36
N GLU A 327 -1.82 -5.24 13.32
CA GLU A 327 -0.49 -5.11 12.74
C GLU A 327 -0.67 -4.69 11.28
N ALA A 328 -0.29 -3.46 10.97
CA ALA A 328 -0.23 -3.04 9.59
C ALA A 328 0.70 -4.02 8.87
N SER A 329 0.21 -4.61 7.78
CA SER A 329 1.07 -5.18 6.76
C SER A 329 2.23 -4.19 6.56
N PRO A 330 3.50 -4.59 6.72
CA PRO A 330 4.59 -3.70 6.36
C PRO A 330 4.28 -3.22 4.95
N PRO A 331 4.33 -1.90 4.67
CA PRO A 331 3.94 -1.37 3.37
C PRO A 331 4.61 -2.23 2.31
N PRO A 332 3.87 -2.73 1.31
CA PRO A 332 4.43 -3.64 0.33
C PRO A 332 5.73 -3.03 -0.13
N LEU A 333 6.82 -3.75 0.06
CA LEU A 333 8.11 -3.35 -0.48
C LEU A 333 7.88 -3.33 -1.98
N LEU A 334 7.52 -2.16 -2.51
CA LEU A 334 7.58 -1.88 -3.93
C LEU A 334 8.98 -2.30 -4.31
N ALA A 335 9.08 -3.40 -5.08
CA ALA A 335 10.35 -3.84 -5.58
C ALA A 335 11.00 -2.60 -6.22
N PRO A 336 12.26 -2.30 -5.89
CA PRO A 336 12.93 -1.15 -6.48
C PRO A 336 12.76 -1.23 -8.00
N SER A 337 12.44 -0.10 -8.62
CA SER A 337 12.12 -0.04 -10.04
C SER A 337 13.16 -0.81 -10.87
N THR A 338 12.71 -1.81 -11.63
CA THR A 338 13.56 -2.58 -12.56
C THR A 338 13.85 -1.80 -13.85
N MET A 339 13.33 -0.58 -14.00
CA MET A 339 13.43 0.23 -15.21
C MET A 339 14.86 0.31 -15.76
N ARG A 340 15.86 0.42 -14.89
CA ARG A 340 17.27 0.47 -15.31
C ARG A 340 17.77 -0.87 -15.83
N GLU A 341 17.39 -1.96 -15.19
CA GLU A 341 17.75 -3.32 -15.60
C GLU A 341 17.06 -3.67 -16.91
N ASP A 342 15.79 -3.30 -17.05
CA ASP A 342 15.00 -3.48 -18.27
C ASP A 342 15.60 -2.68 -19.44
N LEU A 343 16.03 -1.42 -19.20
CA LEU A 343 16.70 -0.60 -20.21
C LEU A 343 18.08 -1.14 -20.60
N ARG A 344 18.83 -1.74 -19.66
CA ARG A 344 20.11 -2.41 -19.95
C ARG A 344 19.92 -3.69 -20.76
N ALA A 345 18.88 -4.47 -20.46
CA ALA A 345 18.58 -5.71 -21.17
C ALA A 345 18.27 -5.50 -22.66
N LEU A 346 17.82 -4.30 -23.05
CA LEU A 346 17.67 -3.91 -24.46
C LEU A 346 18.99 -3.96 -25.23
N LEU A 347 20.12 -3.58 -24.60
CA LEU A 347 21.44 -3.64 -25.24
C LEU A 347 21.85 -5.07 -25.61
N ASP A 348 21.38 -6.03 -24.84
CA ASP A 348 21.69 -7.45 -24.98
C ASP A 348 20.72 -8.20 -25.92
N GLY A 349 19.75 -7.50 -26.50
CA GLY A 349 18.82 -8.05 -27.50
C GLY A 349 17.79 -9.04 -26.94
N GLN A 350 17.47 -8.94 -25.65
CA GLN A 350 16.51 -9.83 -24.96
C GLN A 350 15.03 -9.48 -25.22
N SER A 351 14.73 -8.55 -26.14
CA SER A 351 13.38 -8.08 -26.45
C SER A 351 13.01 -8.36 -27.91
N ASP A 352 12.02 -9.22 -28.14
CA ASP A 352 11.57 -9.63 -29.47
C ASP A 352 10.66 -8.60 -30.19
N SER A 353 10.31 -7.47 -29.54
CA SER A 353 9.08 -6.73 -29.90
C SER A 353 9.21 -5.26 -30.30
N LEU A 354 10.39 -4.70 -30.59
CA LEU A 354 10.50 -3.25 -30.83
C LEU A 354 10.93 -2.90 -32.27
N GLN A 355 10.00 -2.34 -33.04
CA GLN A 355 10.29 -1.61 -34.28
C GLN A 355 11.06 -0.32 -33.93
N GLY A 356 12.16 -0.03 -34.65
CA GLY A 356 12.91 1.23 -34.51
C GLY A 356 14.23 1.19 -33.72
N GLU A 357 14.79 0.01 -33.47
CA GLU A 357 16.12 -0.13 -32.85
C GLU A 357 17.27 0.21 -33.81
N ALA A 358 18.37 0.76 -33.27
CA ALA A 358 19.67 0.85 -33.93
C ALA A 358 20.53 -0.34 -33.49
N VAL A 359 21.21 -0.97 -34.46
CA VAL A 359 22.16 -2.07 -34.19
C VAL A 359 23.56 -1.53 -34.37
N PHE A 360 24.40 -1.67 -33.35
CA PHE A 360 25.82 -1.29 -33.41
C PHE A 360 26.68 -2.54 -33.38
N GLU A 361 27.57 -2.68 -34.35
CA GLU A 361 28.54 -3.76 -34.41
C GLU A 361 29.90 -3.23 -33.96
N VAL A 362 30.38 -3.71 -32.81
CA VAL A 362 31.63 -3.28 -32.17
C VAL A 362 32.45 -4.53 -31.84
N GLU A 363 33.65 -4.65 -32.40
CA GLU A 363 34.52 -5.82 -32.21
C GLU A 363 33.82 -7.17 -32.50
N GLY A 364 32.95 -7.21 -33.51
CA GLY A 364 32.18 -8.41 -33.89
C GLY A 364 31.02 -8.77 -32.94
N ARG A 365 30.70 -7.90 -31.97
CA ARG A 365 29.56 -8.05 -31.06
C ARG A 365 28.49 -7.01 -31.39
N GLN A 366 27.22 -7.38 -31.19
CA GLN A 366 26.10 -6.48 -31.41
C GLN A 366 25.62 -5.84 -30.11
N LEU A 367 25.27 -4.55 -30.19
CA LEU A 367 24.56 -3.78 -29.18
C LEU A 367 23.30 -3.19 -29.80
N ARG A 368 22.17 -3.25 -29.11
CA ARG A 368 20.88 -2.74 -29.62
C ARG A 368 20.34 -1.62 -28.75
N ALA A 369 19.96 -0.50 -29.34
CA ALA A 369 19.43 0.62 -28.56
C ALA A 369 18.27 1.35 -29.27
N PRO A 370 17.25 1.84 -28.55
CA PRO A 370 16.15 2.59 -29.14
C PRO A 370 16.62 3.91 -29.75
N LYS A 371 16.39 4.12 -31.06
CA LYS A 371 16.78 5.35 -31.78
C LYS A 371 16.25 6.61 -31.11
N ALA A 372 15.00 6.58 -30.63
CA ALA A 372 14.35 7.72 -30.00
C ALA A 372 15.09 8.19 -28.73
N LEU A 373 15.52 7.26 -27.87
CA LEU A 373 16.26 7.60 -26.65
C LEU A 373 17.65 8.14 -26.97
N LEU A 374 18.35 7.53 -27.93
CA LEU A 374 19.65 8.00 -28.40
C LEU A 374 19.56 9.43 -28.96
N CYS A 375 18.60 9.71 -29.84
CA CYS A 375 18.38 11.05 -30.41
C CYS A 375 17.99 12.09 -29.36
N ALA A 376 17.24 11.69 -28.34
CA ALA A 376 16.86 12.59 -27.24
C ALA A 376 18.07 12.99 -26.40
N ARG A 377 18.99 12.06 -26.16
CA ARG A 377 20.07 12.19 -25.17
C ARG A 377 21.44 12.54 -25.76
N CYS A 378 21.64 12.40 -27.06
CA CYS A 378 22.93 12.59 -27.72
C CYS A 378 22.79 13.39 -29.03
N PRO A 379 23.43 14.58 -29.14
CA PRO A 379 23.43 15.38 -30.37
C PRO A 379 24.00 14.63 -31.59
N HIS A 380 25.04 13.82 -31.39
CA HIS A 380 25.64 13.00 -32.46
C HIS A 380 24.62 12.01 -33.04
N PHE A 381 23.90 11.26 -32.19
CA PHE A 381 22.86 10.35 -32.67
C PHE A 381 21.65 11.09 -33.24
N ARG A 382 21.33 12.28 -32.74
CA ARG A 382 20.29 13.13 -33.36
C ARG A 382 20.66 13.57 -34.76
N ALA A 383 21.92 13.92 -35.01
CA ALA A 383 22.40 14.22 -36.36
C ALA A 383 22.40 12.97 -37.25
N MET A 384 22.79 11.82 -36.69
CA MET A 384 22.87 10.54 -37.40
C MET A 384 21.50 9.99 -37.81
N PHE A 385 20.49 10.03 -36.93
CA PHE A 385 19.18 9.40 -37.16
C PHE A 385 18.01 10.38 -37.31
N GLY A 386 18.20 11.68 -37.09
CA GLY A 386 17.10 12.66 -36.97
C GLY A 386 16.54 13.20 -38.28
N SER A 387 17.24 13.12 -39.41
CA SER A 387 16.76 13.60 -40.70
C SER A 387 15.96 12.51 -41.44
N GLY A 388 14.64 12.49 -41.25
CA GLY A 388 13.72 11.68 -42.04
C GLY A 388 13.27 10.36 -41.39
N MET A 389 12.55 10.44 -40.27
CA MET A 389 11.82 9.30 -39.67
C MET A 389 10.70 8.79 -40.60
N ARG A 390 11.07 8.14 -41.70
CA ARG A 390 10.43 6.87 -42.09
C ARG A 390 11.29 5.80 -41.44
N GLU A 391 10.65 4.77 -40.91
CA GLU A 391 11.29 3.57 -40.36
C GLU A 391 12.16 2.88 -41.42
N SER A 392 13.33 3.46 -41.72
CA SER A 392 14.32 2.85 -42.59
C SER A 392 14.89 1.65 -41.83
N ARG A 393 14.71 0.50 -42.48
CA ARG A 393 15.16 -0.85 -42.11
C ARG A 393 16.43 -0.81 -41.28
N GLY A 394 16.46 -1.59 -40.19
CA GLY A 394 17.55 -1.70 -39.22
C GLY A 394 18.92 -1.46 -39.84
N GLU A 395 19.43 -0.24 -39.65
CA GLU A 395 20.77 0.14 -40.07
C GLU A 395 21.72 -0.40 -39.02
N SER A 396 22.61 -1.31 -39.44
CA SER A 396 23.75 -1.71 -38.65
C SER A 396 24.84 -0.66 -38.80
N VAL A 397 25.30 -0.10 -37.68
CA VAL A 397 26.40 0.86 -37.64
C VAL A 397 27.64 0.12 -37.13
N VAL A 398 28.66 0.00 -37.99
CA VAL A 398 29.94 -0.59 -37.61
C VAL A 398 30.77 0.47 -36.89
N VAL A 399 31.14 0.19 -35.64
CA VAL A 399 31.98 1.06 -34.81
C VAL A 399 33.37 0.45 -34.75
N SER A 400 34.34 1.20 -35.28
CA SER A 400 35.76 0.79 -35.33
C SER A 400 36.68 1.71 -34.54
N GLU A 401 36.17 2.85 -34.07
CA GLU A 401 36.97 3.90 -33.42
C GLU A 401 37.20 3.65 -31.93
N THR A 402 36.45 2.73 -31.31
CA THR A 402 36.54 2.44 -29.88
C THR A 402 36.20 0.98 -29.58
N GLY A 403 36.72 0.48 -28.46
CA GLY A 403 36.46 -0.89 -28.00
C GLY A 403 35.04 -1.11 -27.49
N TYR A 404 34.60 -2.37 -27.45
CA TYR A 404 33.23 -2.74 -27.05
C TYR A 404 32.87 -2.24 -25.65
N ALA A 405 33.77 -2.34 -24.68
CA ALA A 405 33.50 -1.96 -23.29
C ALA A 405 33.22 -0.45 -23.15
N VAL A 406 33.94 0.38 -23.89
CA VAL A 406 33.80 1.84 -23.87
C VAL A 406 32.53 2.27 -24.58
N TYR A 407 32.27 1.70 -25.76
CA TYR A 407 31.04 2.01 -26.51
C TYR A 407 29.78 1.53 -25.78
N ARG A 408 29.83 0.34 -25.16
CA ARG A 408 28.74 -0.14 -24.30
C ARG A 408 28.50 0.81 -23.13
N ALA A 409 29.55 1.27 -22.45
CA ALA A 409 29.42 2.21 -21.33
C ALA A 409 28.78 3.54 -21.75
N LEU A 410 29.07 4.03 -22.95
CA LEU A 410 28.40 5.20 -23.53
C LEU A 410 26.89 4.94 -23.70
N LEU A 411 26.52 3.82 -24.31
CA LEU A 411 25.10 3.49 -24.54
C LEU A 411 24.35 3.22 -23.21
N ASP A 412 24.96 2.49 -22.28
CA ASP A 412 24.46 2.28 -20.93
C ASP A 412 24.18 3.61 -20.22
N TYR A 413 25.10 4.57 -20.34
CA TYR A 413 24.92 5.90 -19.77
C TYR A 413 23.76 6.65 -20.42
N LEU A 414 23.63 6.61 -21.75
CA LEU A 414 22.54 7.29 -22.45
C LEU A 414 21.16 6.72 -22.11
N LEU A 415 21.09 5.45 -21.74
CA LEU A 415 19.85 4.78 -21.32
C LEU A 415 19.55 4.97 -19.84
N CYS A 416 20.56 4.85 -18.97
CA CYS A 416 20.38 4.72 -17.53
C CYS A 416 20.95 5.88 -16.69
N ASP A 417 21.61 6.87 -17.30
CA ASP A 417 22.37 7.96 -16.66
C ASP A 417 23.49 7.45 -15.70
N GLU A 418 23.96 6.20 -15.86
CA GLU A 418 25.00 5.57 -15.03
C GLU A 418 26.24 5.19 -15.82
N LEU A 419 27.42 5.43 -15.23
CA LEU A 419 28.71 5.06 -15.80
C LEU A 419 29.16 3.73 -15.20
N ALA A 420 29.53 2.77 -16.05
CA ALA A 420 29.99 1.44 -15.65
C ALA A 420 31.15 1.51 -14.63
N GLU A 421 31.05 0.75 -13.54
CA GLU A 421 32.00 0.81 -12.41
C GLU A 421 33.34 0.10 -12.67
N GLY A 422 33.32 -0.89 -13.57
CA GLY A 422 34.46 -1.75 -13.89
C GLY A 422 35.41 -1.24 -14.98
N LEU A 423 35.26 0.00 -15.45
CA LEU A 423 36.17 0.56 -16.46
C LEU A 423 37.56 0.82 -15.87
N SER A 424 38.59 0.41 -16.61
CA SER A 424 39.99 0.75 -16.28
C SER A 424 40.22 2.25 -16.48
N PRO A 425 41.29 2.84 -15.89
CA PRO A 425 41.63 4.24 -16.10
C PRO A 425 41.81 4.60 -17.59
N GLU A 426 42.37 3.70 -18.40
CA GLU A 426 42.52 3.86 -19.84
C GLU A 426 41.15 3.92 -20.55
N SER A 427 40.25 2.98 -20.22
CA SER A 427 38.89 2.97 -20.78
C SER A 427 38.04 4.15 -20.31
N LEU A 428 38.26 4.66 -19.10
CA LEU A 428 37.60 5.89 -18.60
C LEU A 428 38.07 7.13 -19.38
N LEU A 429 39.37 7.20 -19.69
CA LEU A 429 39.94 8.26 -20.52
C LEU A 429 39.36 8.22 -21.94
N GLU A 430 39.31 7.03 -22.55
CA GLU A 430 38.71 6.83 -23.87
C GLU A 430 37.21 7.18 -23.87
N CYS A 431 36.47 6.75 -22.84
CA CYS A 431 35.05 7.08 -22.67
C CYS A 431 34.82 8.60 -22.51
N MET A 432 35.70 9.30 -21.79
CA MET A 432 35.65 10.76 -21.66
C MET A 432 35.84 11.46 -23.01
N MET A 433 36.83 11.02 -23.79
CA MET A 433 37.10 11.57 -25.12
C MET A 433 35.92 11.32 -26.08
N LEU A 434 35.37 10.11 -26.04
CA LEU A 434 34.19 9.73 -26.84
C LEU A 434 32.96 10.55 -26.44
N ALA A 435 32.73 10.75 -25.14
CA ALA A 435 31.64 11.56 -24.62
C ALA A 435 31.73 13.02 -25.09
N ASN A 436 32.93 13.61 -25.07
CA ASN A 436 33.18 14.95 -25.60
C ASN A 436 32.88 15.01 -27.11
N ALA A 437 33.39 14.04 -27.89
CA ALA A 437 33.13 13.96 -29.34
C ALA A 437 31.63 13.82 -29.67
N TYR A 438 30.87 13.12 -28.84
CA TYR A 438 29.43 12.88 -29.03
C TYR A 438 28.56 14.00 -28.41
N GLY A 439 29.16 14.95 -27.69
CA GLY A 439 28.46 16.06 -27.05
C GLY A 439 27.70 15.67 -25.78
N VAL A 440 28.14 14.64 -25.05
CA VAL A 440 27.52 14.12 -23.82
C VAL A 440 28.25 14.66 -22.58
N LEU A 441 28.14 15.97 -22.34
CA LEU A 441 28.91 16.70 -21.31
C LEU A 441 28.82 16.12 -19.89
N ARG A 442 27.66 15.58 -19.49
CA ARG A 442 27.53 14.98 -18.15
C ARG A 442 28.31 13.67 -18.00
N LEU A 443 28.43 12.89 -19.06
CA LEU A 443 29.22 11.66 -19.06
C LEU A 443 30.71 12.01 -18.97
N GLU A 444 31.16 12.98 -19.77
CA GLU A 444 32.53 13.52 -19.73
C GLU A 444 32.92 13.95 -18.30
N GLN A 445 32.07 14.73 -17.63
CA GLN A 445 32.28 15.15 -16.24
C GLN A 445 32.34 13.99 -15.25
N LYS A 446 31.53 12.93 -15.44
CA LYS A 446 31.57 11.73 -14.58
C LYS A 446 32.86 10.95 -14.79
N CYS A 447 33.31 10.79 -16.05
CA CYS A 447 34.58 10.15 -16.35
C CYS A 447 35.77 10.92 -15.74
N SER A 448 35.80 12.26 -15.92
CA SER A 448 36.82 13.13 -15.33
C SER A 448 36.93 12.96 -13.81
N ARG A 449 35.81 12.98 -13.08
CA ARG A 449 35.83 12.78 -11.62
C ARG A 449 36.40 11.41 -11.22
N ARG A 450 35.97 10.33 -11.89
CA ARG A 450 36.48 8.98 -11.60
C ARG A 450 37.96 8.82 -11.98
N LEU A 451 38.42 9.52 -13.01
CA LEU A 451 39.83 9.55 -13.39
C LEU A 451 40.68 10.20 -12.30
N VAL A 452 40.25 11.32 -11.71
CA VAL A 452 40.94 11.95 -10.58
C VAL A 452 41.15 10.98 -9.42
N GLU A 453 40.14 10.18 -9.09
CA GLU A 453 40.19 9.19 -8.01
C GLU A 453 41.08 7.98 -8.33
N ARG A 454 41.32 7.69 -9.62
CA ARG A 454 42.03 6.49 -10.09
C ARG A 454 43.31 6.81 -10.87
N LEU A 455 43.86 8.02 -10.71
CA LEU A 455 45.12 8.42 -11.34
C LEU A 455 46.25 7.48 -10.92
N ASN A 456 47.05 7.06 -11.91
CA ASN A 456 48.22 6.23 -11.70
C ASN A 456 49.35 6.62 -12.67
N GLY A 457 50.56 6.14 -12.40
CA GLY A 457 51.76 6.51 -13.17
C GLY A 457 51.73 6.11 -14.65
N HIS A 458 50.90 5.14 -15.05
CA HIS A 458 50.79 4.70 -16.44
C HIS A 458 49.94 5.64 -17.30
N VAL A 459 48.89 6.25 -16.73
CA VAL A 459 47.92 7.04 -17.50
C VAL A 459 48.01 8.55 -17.28
N VAL A 460 48.63 9.01 -16.19
CA VAL A 460 48.59 10.43 -15.79
C VAL A 460 49.06 11.41 -16.88
N ARG A 461 50.07 11.04 -17.67
CA ARG A 461 50.57 11.89 -18.76
C ARG A 461 49.54 12.07 -19.86
N GLU A 462 48.87 10.98 -20.24
CA GLU A 462 47.85 11.01 -21.29
C GLU A 462 46.58 11.70 -20.79
N VAL A 463 46.17 11.45 -19.54
CA VAL A 463 45.05 12.15 -18.89
C VAL A 463 45.32 13.65 -18.83
N CYS A 464 46.54 14.07 -18.49
CA CYS A 464 46.92 15.49 -18.46
C CYS A 464 46.82 16.14 -19.84
N ARG A 465 47.30 15.46 -20.88
CA ARG A 465 47.22 15.93 -22.28
C ARG A 465 45.76 16.09 -22.72
N CYS A 466 44.93 15.09 -22.44
CA CYS A 466 43.50 15.13 -22.79
C CYS A 466 42.74 16.21 -22.01
N ALA A 467 43.04 16.39 -20.71
CA ALA A 467 42.44 17.45 -19.90
C ALA A 467 42.72 18.85 -20.47
N GLN A 468 43.94 19.09 -20.97
CA GLN A 468 44.29 20.35 -21.63
C GLN A 468 43.58 20.53 -22.97
N LEU A 469 43.43 19.45 -23.77
CA LEU A 469 42.74 19.50 -25.06
C LEU A 469 41.23 19.77 -24.92
N ILE A 470 40.60 19.17 -23.92
CA ILE A 470 39.15 19.31 -23.66
C ILE A 470 38.85 20.57 -22.81
N GLY A 471 39.87 21.15 -22.17
CA GLY A 471 39.73 22.33 -21.33
C GLY A 471 39.25 22.04 -19.90
N ASP A 472 39.41 20.80 -19.42
CA ASP A 472 39.07 20.41 -18.05
C ASP A 472 40.17 20.86 -17.07
N SER A 473 40.02 22.08 -16.56
CA SER A 473 40.95 22.68 -15.60
C SER A 473 41.04 21.95 -14.26
N HIS A 474 40.01 21.18 -13.86
CA HIS A 474 40.02 20.44 -12.61
C HIS A 474 40.87 19.17 -12.74
N LEU A 475 40.69 18.43 -13.84
CA LEU A 475 41.46 17.25 -14.16
C LEU A 475 42.94 17.58 -14.42
N ALA A 476 43.22 18.69 -15.13
CA ALA A 476 44.59 19.16 -15.36
C ALA A 476 45.34 19.44 -14.05
N ARG A 477 44.72 20.17 -13.11
CA ARG A 477 45.31 20.43 -11.78
C ARG A 477 45.47 19.16 -10.94
N ALA A 478 44.60 18.16 -11.12
CA ALA A 478 44.75 16.88 -10.45
C ALA A 478 45.98 16.12 -10.97
N CYS A 479 46.21 16.11 -12.28
CA CYS A 479 47.41 15.52 -12.87
C CYS A 479 48.69 16.23 -12.40
N GLU A 480 48.72 17.57 -12.41
CA GLU A 480 49.88 18.35 -11.93
C GLU A 480 50.23 18.03 -10.46
N ARG A 481 49.21 17.91 -9.60
CA ARG A 481 49.40 17.53 -8.19
C ARG A 481 49.98 16.12 -8.06
N PHE A 482 49.43 15.16 -8.81
CA PHE A 482 49.90 13.79 -8.81
C PHE A 482 51.36 13.69 -9.29
N GLU A 483 51.72 14.40 -10.38
CA GLU A 483 53.10 14.43 -10.88
C GLU A 483 54.07 15.08 -9.88
N HIS A 484 53.65 16.14 -9.21
CA HIS A 484 54.46 16.81 -8.19
C HIS A 484 54.63 15.97 -6.91
N GLU A 485 53.61 15.19 -6.52
CA GLU A 485 53.69 14.20 -5.42
C GLU A 485 54.65 13.05 -5.75
N GLN A 486 54.65 12.57 -7.00
CA GLN A 486 55.59 11.55 -7.48
C GLN A 486 57.03 12.08 -7.58
N GLN A 487 57.22 13.35 -7.98
CA GLN A 487 58.54 14.00 -8.03
C GLN A 487 59.13 14.31 -6.65
N ARG A 488 58.28 14.48 -5.62
CA ARG A 488 58.70 14.57 -4.20
C ARG A 488 59.11 13.24 -3.60
N SER A 489 58.97 12.15 -4.36
CA SER A 489 59.40 10.80 -4.01
C SER A 489 60.64 10.34 -4.81
N PRO A 490 61.85 10.91 -4.59
CA PRO A 490 63.10 10.20 -4.83
C PRO A 490 63.65 9.65 -3.50
N THR A 491 64.04 8.38 -3.51
CA THR A 491 64.72 7.66 -2.42
C THR A 491 65.86 8.45 -1.77
N ALA A 492 65.82 8.67 -0.45
CA ALA A 492 66.84 8.26 0.54
C ALA A 492 66.72 8.98 1.93
N VAL A 493 66.94 8.18 2.98
CA VAL A 493 67.79 8.40 4.18
C VAL A 493 67.08 8.12 5.53
N ASP A 494 67.66 7.13 6.23
CA ASP A 494 67.64 6.82 7.66
C ASP A 494 66.35 7.00 8.48
N SER A 495 65.79 5.85 8.88
CA SER A 495 65.08 5.72 10.15
C SER A 495 65.80 4.69 11.03
N PRO A 496 66.39 5.09 12.17
CA PRO A 496 66.75 4.18 13.23
C PRO A 496 65.46 3.93 14.02
N ASP A 497 64.81 2.80 13.80
CA ASP A 497 64.06 2.11 14.86
C ASP A 497 63.56 0.78 14.32
N SER A 498 64.45 -0.21 14.43
CA SER A 498 64.04 -1.60 14.51
C SER A 498 63.30 -1.83 15.84
N PRO A 499 62.17 -2.56 15.85
CA PRO A 499 61.56 -3.00 17.09
C PRO A 499 62.49 -4.02 17.77
N LYS A 500 62.95 -3.68 18.98
CA LYS A 500 63.72 -4.56 19.86
C LYS A 500 62.88 -5.79 20.23
N VAL A 501 63.30 -6.95 19.71
CA VAL A 501 62.97 -8.29 20.25
C VAL A 501 63.67 -8.45 21.61
N PRO A 502 63.01 -9.01 22.65
CA PRO A 502 63.64 -9.21 23.94
C PRO A 502 64.63 -10.37 23.89
N THR A 503 65.87 -10.10 24.31
CA THR A 503 66.93 -11.10 24.47
C THR A 503 66.81 -11.76 25.84
N ILE A 504 66.50 -13.05 25.85
CA ILE A 504 66.80 -13.97 26.96
C ILE A 504 68.29 -14.34 26.84
N LYS A 505 69.02 -14.33 27.96
CA LYS A 505 70.44 -14.68 28.05
C LYS A 505 70.67 -16.20 28.05
N SER A 506 71.93 -16.56 27.71
CA SER A 506 72.67 -17.84 27.86
C SER A 506 72.19 -19.00 26.98
N GLU A 507 73.01 -19.83 26.34
CA GLU A 507 74.44 -20.18 26.47
C GLU A 507 74.80 -21.12 25.28
N GLY A 508 76.05 -21.08 24.78
CA GLY A 508 76.73 -22.15 23.99
C GLY A 508 76.11 -22.60 22.66
N ASP A 509 76.79 -23.21 21.70
CA ASP A 509 78.19 -23.48 21.43
C ASP A 509 78.21 -24.08 19.99
N VAL A 510 79.27 -23.84 19.21
CA VAL A 510 79.80 -24.74 18.14
C VAL A 510 78.97 -25.05 16.86
N ARG A 511 79.54 -24.68 15.70
CA ARG A 511 79.27 -25.17 14.31
C ARG A 511 79.73 -26.65 14.13
N PRO A 512 79.62 -27.38 12.98
CA PRO A 512 79.19 -27.00 11.62
C PRO A 512 78.35 -28.07 10.85
N GLY A 513 77.93 -27.76 9.61
CA GLY A 513 77.95 -28.77 8.53
C GLY A 513 76.73 -28.88 7.60
N THR A 514 76.77 -28.14 6.49
CA THR A 514 76.51 -28.59 5.09
C THR A 514 75.13 -29.13 4.65
N PRO A 515 74.81 -29.08 3.32
CA PRO A 515 73.53 -28.60 2.78
C PRO A 515 72.74 -29.68 2.01
N MET A 516 71.50 -29.39 1.61
CA MET A 516 70.77 -29.94 0.43
C MET A 516 69.26 -29.71 0.63
N GLN A 517 68.38 -29.57 -0.35
CA GLN A 517 68.39 -29.33 -1.79
C GLN A 517 66.91 -29.05 -2.10
N LEU A 518 66.63 -28.26 -3.13
CA LEU A 518 65.28 -28.12 -3.67
C LEU A 518 64.72 -29.48 -4.11
N ALA A 519 63.41 -29.66 -3.92
CA ALA A 519 62.49 -30.00 -5.00
C ALA A 519 61.22 -29.17 -4.82
#